data_AF-A0A6J4TP57-F1
#
_entry.id   AF-A0A6J4TP57-F1
#
_cell.length_a   1.000
_cell.length_b   1.000
_cell.length_c   1.000
_cell.angle_alpha   90.00
_cell.angle_beta   90.00
_cell.angle_gamma   90.00
#
_symmetry.space_group_name_H-M   'P 1'
#
loop_
_entity.id
_entity.type
_entity.pdbx_description
1 polymer ?
#
loop_
_entity_poly.entity_id
_entity_poly.type
_entity_poly.pdbx_seq_one_letter_code
_entity_poly.pdbx_strand_id
1 'polypeptide(L)' 'MAEENRVYFARRAAEEQLRAEQAADPDAAEAHRKLQRAYVERASIGDRWPEREIVG' A
#
# COMPACT_ATOMS: atom_id res chain seq x y z
N MET A 1 7.10 8.98 -12.99
CA MET A 1 7.06 7.55 -12.65
C MET A 1 7.11 7.26 -11.15
N ALA A 2 8.23 7.48 -10.43
CA ALA A 2 8.34 7.06 -9.02
C ALA A 2 7.47 7.87 -8.03
N GLU A 3 7.31 9.17 -8.26
CA GLU A 3 6.43 10.02 -7.44
C GLU A 3 4.95 9.74 -7.70
N GLU A 4 4.56 9.53 -8.97
CA GLU A 4 3.20 9.12 -9.34
C GLU A 4 2.82 7.77 -8.72
N ASN A 5 3.75 6.81 -8.65
CA ASN A 5 3.54 5.53 -7.98
C ASN A 5 3.34 5.69 -6.46
N ARG A 6 4.11 6.56 -5.80
CA ARG A 6 3.94 6.85 -4.37
C ARG A 6 2.59 7.48 -4.09
N VAL A 7 2.18 8.48 -4.89
CA VAL A 7 0.87 9.13 -4.76
C VAL A 7 -0.26 8.13 -5.01
N TYR A 8 -0.13 7.27 -6.01
CA TYR A 8 -1.09 6.20 -6.28
C TYR A 8 -1.26 5.28 -5.06
N PHE A 9 -0.16 4.77 -4.50
CA PHE A 9 -0.24 3.87 -3.35
C PHE A 9 -0.76 4.56 -2.09
N ALA A 10 -0.37 5.82 -1.84
CA ALA A 10 -0.91 6.60 -0.72
C ALA A 10 -2.43 6.79 -0.85
N ARG A 11 -2.92 7.10 -2.05
CA ARG A 11 -4.37 7.22 -2.30
C ARG A 11 -5.09 5.89 -2.10
N ARG A 12 -4.54 4.80 -2.63
CA ARG A 12 -5.12 3.46 -2.44
C ARG A 12 -5.14 3.05 -0.98
N ALA A 13 -4.11 3.37 -0.20
CA ALA A 13 -4.11 3.14 1.25
C ALA A 13 -5.25 3.88 1.95
N ALA A 14 -5.49 5.15 1.62
CA ALA A 14 -6.59 5.92 2.19
C ALA A 14 -7.96 5.34 1.81
N GLU A 15 -8.13 4.90 0.56
CA GLU A 15 -9.37 4.25 0.10
C GLU A 15 -9.64 2.92 0.84
N GLU A 16 -8.61 2.10 1.05
CA GLU A 16 -8.76 0.84 1.80
C GLU A 16 -9.01 1.07 3.29
N GLN A 17 -8.45 2.13 3.89
CA GLN A 17 -8.79 2.52 5.26
C GLN A 17 -10.28 2.85 5.40
N LEU A 18 -10.81 3.66 4.48
CA LEU A 18 -12.22 4.04 4.49
C LEU A 18 -13.13 2.82 4.33
N ARG A 19 -12.76 1.88 3.44
CA ARG A 19 -13.49 0.61 3.26
C ARG A 19 -13.47 -0.25 4.52
N ALA A 20 -12.33 -0.31 5.22
CA ALA A 20 -12.23 -1.02 6.49
C ALA A 20 -13.13 -0.43 7.59
N GLU A 21 -13.28 0.89 7.61
CA GLU A 21 -14.15 1.59 8.57
C GLU A 21 -15.64 1.43 8.25
N GLN A 22 -15.99 1.30 6.97
CA GLN A 22 -17.36 1.15 6.49
C GLN A 22 -17.82 -0.32 6.39
N ALA A 23 -16.89 -1.28 6.45
CA ALA A 23 -17.22 -2.69 6.34
C ALA A 23 -18.05 -3.16 7.54
N ALA A 24 -19.23 -3.70 7.26
CA ALA A 24 -20.08 -4.35 8.26
C ALA A 24 -19.61 -5.76 8.62
N ASP A 25 -18.90 -6.41 7.69
CA ASP A 25 -18.29 -7.73 7.90
C ASP A 25 -16.89 -7.57 8.52
N PRO A 26 -16.63 -8.16 9.71
CA PRO A 26 -15.33 -8.07 10.36
C PRO A 26 -14.19 -8.68 9.53
N ASP A 27 -14.44 -9.73 8.74
CA ASP A 27 -13.42 -10.37 7.92
C ASP A 27 -13.05 -9.48 6.73
N ALA A 28 -14.04 -8.82 6.14
CA ALA A 28 -13.81 -7.81 5.11
C ALA A 28 -13.05 -6.59 5.67
N ALA A 29 -13.40 -6.13 6.87
CA ALA A 29 -12.70 -5.04 7.53
C ALA A 29 -11.22 -5.38 7.76
N GLU A 30 -10.92 -6.61 8.19
CA GLU A 30 -9.55 -7.07 8.36
C GLU A 30 -8.78 -7.16 7.03
N ALA A 31 -9.42 -7.68 5.98
CA ALA A 31 -8.82 -7.74 4.64
C ALA A 31 -8.46 -6.33 4.13
N HIS A 32 -9.35 -5.36 4.27
CA HIS A 32 -9.09 -3.97 3.91
C HIS A 32 -7.94 -3.36 4.73
N ARG A 33 -7.84 -3.65 6.03
CA ARG A 33 -6.69 -3.22 6.86
C ARG A 33 -5.36 -3.82 6.39
N LYS A 34 -5.36 -5.09 5.98
CA LYS A 34 -4.15 -5.74 5.42
C LYS A 34 -3.71 -5.07 4.11
N LEU A 35 -4.67 -4.78 3.21
CA LEU A 35 -4.40 -4.08 1.97
C LEU A 35 -3.91 -2.64 2.20
N GLN A 36 -4.54 -1.92 3.13
CA GLN A 36 -4.13 -0.58 3.53
C GLN A 36 -2.66 -0.56 3.96
N ARG A 37 -2.23 -1.48 4.83
CA ARG A 37 -0.84 -1.58 5.27
C ARG A 37 0.12 -1.84 4.12
N ALA A 38 -0.20 -2.78 3.24
CA ALA A 38 0.62 -3.10 2.07
C ALA A 38 0.79 -1.90 1.13
N TYR A 39 -0.26 -1.09 0.95
CA TYR A 39 -0.17 0.14 0.16
C TYR A 39 0.64 1.23 0.86
N VAL A 40 0.53 1.38 2.18
CA VAL A 40 1.39 2.31 2.95
C VAL A 40 2.85 1.91 2.81
N GLU A 41 3.19 0.64 2.99
CA GLU A 41 4.57 0.16 2.83
C GLU A 41 5.11 0.51 1.44
N ARG A 42 4.34 0.24 0.37
CA ARG A 42 4.73 0.59 -1.00
C ARG A 42 4.86 2.10 -1.23
N ALA A 43 4.01 2.91 -0.61
CA ALA A 43 4.12 4.36 -0.66
C ALA A 43 5.36 4.88 0.08
N SER A 44 5.74 4.23 1.18
CA SER A 44 6.89 4.59 2.03
C SER A 44 8.24 4.15 1.46
N ILE A 45 8.29 3.04 0.72
CA ILE A 45 9.53 2.47 0.17
C ILE A 45 10.11 3.35 -0.97
N GLY A 46 9.28 4.04 -1.76
CA GLY A 46 9.75 4.86 -2.89
C GLY A 46 10.64 4.07 -3.87
N ASP A 47 11.61 4.73 -4.53
CA ASP A 47 12.60 4.12 -5.46
C ASP A 47 13.64 3.20 -4.75
N ARG A 48 13.34 2.64 -3.57
CA ARG A 48 14.05 1.44 -3.11
C ARG A 48 13.58 0.24 -3.94
N TRP A 49 13.87 0.27 -5.23
CA TRP A 49 14.24 -0.97 -5.87
C TRP A 49 15.44 -1.50 -5.09
N PRO A 50 15.52 -2.78 -4.72
CA PRO A 50 16.83 -3.33 -4.49
C PRO A 50 17.58 -3.07 -5.80
N GLU A 51 18.61 -2.23 -5.78
CA GLU A 51 19.66 -2.34 -6.77
C GLU A 51 19.96 -3.83 -6.81
N ARG A 52 19.56 -4.45 -7.92
CA ARG A 52 19.81 -5.85 -8.20
C ARG A 52 21.30 -5.98 -7.93
N GLU A 53 21.68 -6.63 -6.83
CA GLU A 53 23.09 -6.92 -6.55
C GLU A 53 23.58 -7.64 -7.80
N ILE A 54 24.33 -6.93 -8.64
CA ILE A 54 25.11 -7.55 -9.69
C ILE A 54 26.26 -8.19 -8.91
N VAL A 55 26.01 -9.39 -8.40
CA VAL A 55 27.05 -10.28 -7.91
C VAL A 55 27.86 -10.65 -9.14
N GLY A 56 28.99 -9.98 -9.30
CA GLY A 56 30.05 -10.33 -10.26
C GLY A 56 30.89 -11.50 -9.77
#